data_AF-A0A9W9WPK8-F1
#
_entry.id   AF-A0A9W9WPK8-F1
#
_cell.length_a   1.000
_cell.length_b   1.000
_cell.length_c   1.000
_cell.angle_alpha   90.00
_cell.angle_beta   90.00
_cell.angle_gamma   90.00
#
_symmetry.space_group_name_H-M   'P 1'
#
loop_
_entity.id
_entity.type
_entity.pdbx_description
1 polymer ?
#
loop_
_entity_poly.entity_id
_entity_poly.type
_entity_poly.pdbx_seq_one_letter_code
_entity_poly.pdbx_strand_id
1 'polypeptide(L)'
;MFAPLLPSSSVMFVSKAGMESGSVNSYGLEKQIEIVRNTRTVTKLDMKFNNATPKMEVDPEAFVSLNPVFETLEYDTDCSITDGYG
;
A
#
# COMPACT_ATOMS: atom_id res chain seq x y z
N MET A 1 -9.13 11.12 -24.58
CA MET A 1 -8.47 11.13 -23.24
C MET A 1 -9.46 11.76 -22.27
N PHE A 2 -10.06 10.99 -21.34
CA PHE A 2 -11.20 11.44 -20.52
C PHE A 2 -10.83 11.88 -19.09
N ALA A 3 -9.62 11.53 -18.63
CA ALA A 3 -9.16 11.79 -17.27
C ALA A 3 -9.22 13.28 -16.80
N PRO A 4 -8.93 14.31 -17.64
CA PRO A 4 -9.05 15.70 -17.20
C PRO A 4 -10.49 16.24 -17.24
N LEU A 5 -11.46 15.52 -17.79
CA LEU A 5 -12.82 16.03 -17.99
C LEU A 5 -13.71 15.94 -16.73
N LEU A 6 -13.26 15.24 -15.69
CA LEU A 6 -13.98 15.11 -14.42
C LEU A 6 -13.01 15.21 -13.22
N PRO A 7 -12.40 16.38 -12.96
CA PRO A 7 -11.41 16.53 -11.90
C PRO A 7 -11.99 16.28 -10.49
N SER A 8 -13.32 16.40 -10.34
CA SER A 8 -14.05 16.13 -9.09
C SER A 8 -14.15 14.67 -8.70
N SER A 9 -13.93 13.72 -9.62
CA SER A 9 -14.01 12.28 -9.32
C SER A 9 -12.68 11.68 -8.85
N SER A 10 -11.67 12.51 -8.59
CA SER A 10 -10.36 12.06 -8.12
C SER A 10 -9.74 13.06 -7.15
N VAL A 11 -8.95 12.54 -6.22
CA VAL A 11 -8.24 13.31 -5.20
C VAL A 11 -6.74 13.16 -5.40
N MET A 12 -6.00 14.24 -5.21
CA MET A 12 -4.54 14.26 -5.19
C MET A 12 -4.03 14.47 -3.77
N PHE A 13 -3.29 13.49 -3.27
CA PHE A 13 -2.71 13.55 -1.92
C PHE A 13 -1.36 14.27 -1.95
N VAL A 14 -1.19 15.27 -1.09
CA VAL A 14 0.05 16.06 -0.98
C VAL A 14 0.56 16.10 0.44
N SER A 15 1.86 16.37 0.60
CA SER A 15 2.47 16.58 1.91
C SER A 15 2.03 17.92 2.50
N LYS A 16 1.94 17.99 3.83
CA LYS A 16 1.64 19.24 4.54
C LYS A 16 2.64 20.35 4.19
N ALA A 17 3.94 20.01 4.15
CA ALA A 17 4.99 20.96 3.81
C ALA A 17 4.86 21.53 2.39
N GLY A 18 4.44 20.73 1.40
CA GLY A 18 4.24 21.20 0.03
C GLY A 18 3.02 22.10 -0.14
N MET A 19 2.01 21.94 0.71
CA MET A 19 0.88 22.87 0.77
C MET A 19 1.30 24.19 1.43
N GLU A 20 2.02 24.12 2.55
CA GLU A 20 2.47 25.30 3.31
C GLU A 20 3.50 26.15 2.57
N SER A 21 4.35 25.54 1.74
CA SER A 21 5.32 26.26 0.88
C SER A 21 4.65 26.98 -0.30
N GLY A 22 3.36 26.74 -0.55
CA GLY A 22 2.62 27.30 -1.69
C GLY A 22 2.98 26.67 -3.05
N SER A 23 3.90 25.70 -3.10
CA SER A 23 4.32 25.09 -4.37
C SER A 23 3.19 24.32 -5.04
N VAL A 24 2.35 23.64 -4.26
CA VAL A 24 1.21 22.87 -4.79
C VAL A 24 0.16 23.77 -5.46
N ASN A 25 -0.07 24.97 -4.92
CA ASN A 25 -1.01 25.94 -5.50
C ASN A 25 -0.51 26.51 -6.83
N SER A 26 0.81 26.53 -7.04
CA SER A 26 1.42 27.04 -8.27
C SER A 26 1.22 26.14 -9.50
N TYR A 27 0.79 24.88 -9.29
CA TYR A 27 0.69 23.88 -10.35
C TYR A 27 -0.60 23.96 -11.18
N GLY A 28 -1.57 24.81 -10.79
CA GLY A 28 -2.82 25.00 -11.55
C GLY A 28 -3.65 23.73 -11.64
N LEU A 29 -3.62 22.88 -10.60
CA LEU A 29 -4.33 21.61 -10.59
C LEU A 29 -5.83 21.83 -10.35
N GLU A 30 -6.66 21.23 -11.20
CA GLU A 30 -8.12 21.29 -11.06
C GLU A 30 -8.69 20.22 -10.11
N LYS A 31 -7.89 19.19 -9.79
CA LYS A 31 -8.29 18.08 -8.91
C LYS A 31 -8.42 18.53 -7.46
N GLN A 32 -9.26 17.82 -6.70
CA GLN A 32 -9.33 18.01 -5.25
C GLN A 32 -8.00 17.64 -4.60
N ILE A 33 -7.48 18.49 -3.71
CA ILE A 33 -6.18 18.30 -3.07
C ILE A 33 -6.39 18.01 -1.59
N GLU A 34 -5.84 16.90 -1.10
CA GLU A 34 -5.95 16.48 0.29
C GLU A 34 -4.57 16.30 0.93
N ILE A 35 -4.44 16.72 2.19
CA ILE A 35 -3.15 16.68 2.90
C ILE A 35 -3.02 15.36 3.66
N VAL A 36 -1.94 14.62 3.43
CA VAL A 36 -1.66 13.40 4.18
C VAL A 36 -1.27 13.71 5.63
N ARG A 37 -1.81 12.94 6.58
CA ARG A 37 -1.63 13.11 8.03
C ARG A 37 -1.40 11.76 8.72
N ASN A 38 -0.92 11.79 9.97
CA ASN A 38 -0.74 10.63 10.85
C ASN A 38 0.20 9.52 10.32
N THR A 39 1.19 9.87 9.51
CA THR A 39 2.12 8.90 8.90
C THR A 39 3.22 8.38 9.83
N ARG A 40 3.46 9.05 10.97
CA ARG A 40 4.50 8.70 11.96
C ARG A 40 3.96 8.01 13.21
N THR A 41 2.65 7.98 13.37
CA THR A 41 1.97 7.40 14.53
C THR A 41 1.42 6.02 14.26
N VAL A 42 1.23 5.65 12.99
CA VAL A 42 0.70 4.35 12.58
C VAL A 42 1.74 3.24 12.80
N THR A 43 1.30 2.11 13.32
CA THR A 43 2.09 0.93 13.65
C THR A 43 1.51 -0.32 12.99
N LYS A 44 2.21 -1.47 13.09
CA LYS A 44 1.67 -2.77 12.61
C LYS A 44 0.33 -3.10 13.27
N LEU A 45 0.09 -2.64 14.50
CA LEU A 45 -1.15 -2.88 15.24
C LEU A 45 -2.37 -2.21 14.63
N ASP A 46 -2.18 -1.11 13.90
CA ASP A 46 -3.26 -0.35 13.27
C ASP A 46 -3.75 -0.99 11.95
N MET A 47 -3.06 -2.01 11.45
CA MET A 47 -3.47 -2.75 10.25
C MET A 47 -4.64 -3.67 10.56
N LYS A 48 -5.84 -3.28 10.13
CA LYS A 48 -7.05 -4.09 10.26
C LYS A 48 -6.85 -5.45 9.60
N PHE A 49 -7.15 -6.51 10.35
CA PHE A 49 -7.03 -7.92 9.93
C PHE A 49 -5.60 -8.40 9.59
N ASN A 50 -4.56 -7.57 9.77
CA ASN A 50 -3.16 -7.92 9.47
C ASN A 50 -2.19 -7.26 10.45
N ASN A 51 -2.36 -7.50 11.75
CA ASN A 51 -1.56 -6.87 12.80
C ASN A 51 -0.56 -7.80 13.51
N ALA A 52 -0.41 -9.05 13.06
CA ALA A 52 0.51 -9.99 13.69
C ALA A 52 1.99 -9.53 13.58
N THR A 53 2.72 -9.65 14.70
CA THR A 53 4.16 -9.36 14.80
C THR A 53 4.92 -10.57 15.37
N PRO A 54 5.06 -11.67 14.60
CA PRO A 54 5.79 -12.85 15.04
C PRO A 54 7.31 -12.61 15.05
N LYS A 55 8.04 -13.37 15.86
CA LYS A 55 9.51 -13.42 15.80
C LYS A 55 9.89 -14.20 14.54
N MET A 56 10.68 -13.63 13.65
CA MET A 56 11.16 -14.28 12.42
C MET A 56 12.64 -14.64 12.56
N GLU A 57 12.96 -15.91 12.29
CA GLU A 57 14.33 -16.43 12.22
C GLU A 57 14.49 -17.20 10.90
N VAL A 58 15.61 -16.98 10.21
CA VAL A 58 15.91 -17.53 8.87
C VAL A 58 17.27 -18.17 8.90
N ASP A 59 17.37 -19.36 8.32
CA ASP A 59 18.65 -20.03 8.07
C ASP A 59 19.38 -19.32 6.90
N PRO A 60 20.62 -18.84 7.10
CA PRO A 60 21.34 -18.09 6.07
C PRO A 60 21.81 -18.93 4.89
N GLU A 61 21.92 -20.26 5.04
CA GLU A 61 22.38 -21.17 3.99
C GLU A 61 21.19 -21.82 3.25
N ALA A 62 20.17 -22.24 4.00
CA ALA A 62 19.01 -22.93 3.46
C ALA A 62 17.86 -22.00 3.06
N PHE A 63 17.89 -20.72 3.44
CA PHE A 63 16.86 -19.70 3.16
C PHE A 63 15.44 -20.06 3.61
N VAL A 64 15.31 -20.98 4.58
CA VAL A 64 14.04 -21.37 5.18
C VAL A 64 13.86 -20.70 6.54
N SER A 65 12.60 -20.53 6.97
CA SER A 65 12.35 -20.08 8.33
C SER A 65 12.66 -21.20 9.32
N LEU A 66 13.34 -20.85 10.42
CA LEU A 66 13.61 -21.77 11.54
C LEU A 66 12.41 -21.91 12.49
N ASN A 67 11.36 -21.14 12.26
CA ASN A 67 10.15 -21.16 13.08
C ASN A 67 9.14 -22.17 12.51
N PRO A 68 8.68 -23.13 13.31
CA PRO A 68 7.79 -24.21 12.85
C PRO A 68 6.38 -23.74 12.48
N VAL A 69 6.02 -22.49 12.81
CA VAL A 69 4.73 -21.88 12.43
C VAL A 69 4.74 -21.35 10.99
N PHE A 70 5.92 -21.12 10.40
CA PHE A 70 6.07 -20.65 9.03
C PHE A 70 6.51 -21.81 8.14
N GLU A 71 5.52 -22.59 7.72
CA GLU A 71 5.73 -23.72 6.82
C GLU A 71 5.87 -23.27 5.38
N THR A 72 6.68 -24.00 4.62
CA THR A 72 6.79 -23.84 3.17
C THR A 72 5.54 -24.38 2.50
N LEU A 73 4.96 -23.60 1.59
CA LEU A 73 3.81 -24.04 0.79
C LEU A 73 4.28 -24.73 -0.49
N GLU A 74 3.44 -25.63 -1.01
CA GLU A 74 3.63 -26.23 -2.32
C GLU A 74 3.23 -25.26 -3.44
N TYR A 75 3.71 -25.53 -4.64
CA TYR A 75 3.33 -24.77 -5.82
C TYR A 75 1.90 -25.10 -6.21
N ASP A 76 1.05 -24.09 -6.31
CA ASP A 76 -0.27 -24.20 -6.90
C ASP A 76 -0.20 -23.83 -8.39
N THR A 77 -0.62 -24.75 -9.27
CA THR A 77 -0.66 -24.51 -10.71
C THR A 77 -1.97 -23.87 -11.16
N ASP A 78 -3.00 -23.91 -10.32
CA ASP A 78 -4.38 -23.59 -10.70
C ASP A 78 -4.88 -22.41 -9.87
N CYS A 79 -5.01 -21.24 -10.50
CA CYS A 79 -5.51 -20.04 -9.82
C CYS A 79 -6.99 -19.87 -10.11
N SER A 80 -7.87 -20.13 -9.14
CA SER A 80 -9.34 -20.08 -9.31
C SER A 80 -9.90 -18.80 -9.96
N ILE A 81 -9.19 -17.66 -9.89
CA ILE A 81 -9.62 -16.41 -10.51
C ILE A 81 -9.36 -16.35 -12.03
N THR A 82 -8.60 -17.29 -12.60
CA THR A 82 -8.30 -17.35 -14.03
C THR A 82 -9.22 -18.28 -14.82
N ASP A 83 -9.93 -19.18 -14.14
CA ASP A 83 -10.63 -20.30 -14.78
C ASP A 83 -11.95 -19.91 -15.46
N GLY A 84 -12.43 -18.68 -15.25
CA GLY A 84 -13.76 -18.20 -15.68
C GLY A 84 -13.76 -17.05 -16.69
N TYR A 85 -12.60 -16.60 -17.18
CA TYR A 85 -12.49 -15.44 -18.09
C TYR A 85 -12.13 -15.82 -19.55
N GLY A 86 -12.38 -17.07 -19.95
CA GLY A 86 -12.17 -17.59 -21.31
C GLY A 86 -13.41 -17.54 -22.21
#